data_AF-A0A259LKL9-F1
#
_entry.id   AF-A0A259LKL9-F1
#
_cell.length_a   1.000
_cell.length_b   1.000
_cell.length_c   1.000
_cell.angle_alpha   90.00
_cell.angle_beta   90.00
_cell.angle_gamma   90.00
#
_symmetry.space_group_name_H-M   'P 1'
#
loop_
_entity.id
_entity.type
_entity.pdbx_description
1 polymer ?
#
loop_
_entity_poly.entity_id
_entity_poly.type
_entity_poly.pdbx_seq_one_letter_code
_entity_poly.pdbx_strand_id
1 'polypeptide(L)'
;MKMPHFLTAALVAGLAGLAACTTTPVEPPRPAPFAETEVAGVRWGAVVMTLDGREVFSLNADDRFIPASNTKVFTSAAAFHYLSALDVADPAAGTSVWLAPRGEGAAPDLVLMGAGDPALADRPDCLENCLHQLADAVVAAGITRVNDIIGDDTLLPAEPWGQGWSWNNFVWYYTAP
;
A
#
# COMPACT_ATOMS: atom_id res chain seq x y z
N MET A 1 3.73 25.72 91.93
CA MET A 1 2.36 26.26 91.88
C MET A 1 2.23 27.09 90.61
N LYS A 2 1.38 26.65 89.67
CA LYS A 2 0.80 27.37 88.51
C LYS A 2 1.73 28.05 87.48
N MET A 3 1.77 27.47 86.27
CA MET A 3 1.84 28.20 84.97
C MET A 3 0.59 29.11 84.80
N PRO A 4 0.44 29.96 83.76
CA PRO A 4 1.26 30.22 82.56
C PRO A 4 1.51 31.74 82.37
N HIS A 5 1.89 32.25 81.17
CA HIS A 5 1.27 33.42 80.49
C HIS A 5 1.94 33.69 79.11
N PHE A 6 1.13 33.54 78.04
CA PHE A 6 0.99 34.29 76.77
C PHE A 6 2.16 34.58 75.79
N LEU A 7 2.02 33.97 74.59
CA LEU A 7 1.99 34.57 73.24
C LEU A 7 2.69 35.92 72.98
N THR A 8 3.62 35.95 72.01
CA THR A 8 3.48 36.81 70.79
C THR A 8 4.45 36.41 69.68
N ALA A 9 3.96 36.51 68.45
CA ALA A 9 4.55 36.02 67.21
C ALA A 9 5.50 37.04 66.55
N ALA A 10 6.48 36.56 65.77
CA ALA A 10 7.13 37.33 64.72
C ALA A 10 7.22 36.50 63.44
N LEU A 11 6.71 37.11 62.38
CA LEU A 11 6.50 36.65 61.01
C LEU A 11 7.82 36.28 60.31
N VAL A 12 7.91 35.09 59.72
CA VAL A 12 8.78 34.83 58.57
C VAL A 12 7.88 34.32 57.45
N ALA A 13 7.57 35.21 56.51
CA ALA A 13 6.85 34.87 55.30
C ALA A 13 7.81 34.12 54.35
N GLY A 14 7.83 32.80 54.46
CA GLY A 14 8.43 31.94 53.43
C GLY A 14 7.45 31.80 52.27
N LEU A 15 7.73 32.43 51.14
CA LEU A 15 7.12 32.07 49.86
C LEU A 15 7.64 30.68 49.46
N ALA A 16 6.97 29.64 49.93
CA ALA A 16 7.03 28.32 49.29
C ALA A 16 6.10 28.37 48.07
N GLY A 17 6.66 28.69 46.91
CA GLY A 17 5.98 28.49 45.64
C GLY A 17 5.75 26.99 45.43
N LEU A 18 4.60 26.49 45.86
CA LEU A 18 4.09 25.19 45.45
C LEU A 18 3.86 25.25 43.93
N ALA A 19 4.82 24.74 43.17
CA ALA A 19 4.57 24.28 41.82
C ALA A 19 3.61 23.09 41.92
N ALA A 20 2.31 23.39 41.95
CA ALA A 20 1.30 22.39 41.71
C ALA A 20 1.45 21.97 40.24
N CYS A 21 2.17 20.88 40.00
CA CYS A 21 1.95 20.07 38.81
C CYS A 21 0.51 19.58 38.89
N THR A 22 -0.43 20.38 38.40
CA THR A 22 -1.77 19.91 38.11
C THR A 22 -1.62 18.95 36.94
N THR A 23 -1.35 17.68 37.23
CA THR A 23 -1.76 16.60 36.33
C THR A 23 -3.28 16.67 36.33
N THR A 24 -3.87 17.43 35.39
CA THR A 24 -5.26 17.18 35.03
C THR A 24 -5.33 15.68 34.77
N PRO A 25 -6.16 14.90 35.50
CA PRO A 25 -6.44 13.55 35.09
C PRO A 25 -6.84 13.66 33.62
N VAL A 26 -6.06 13.04 32.74
CA VAL A 26 -6.51 12.86 31.36
C VAL A 26 -7.80 12.08 31.52
N GLU A 27 -8.92 12.77 31.35
CA GLU A 27 -10.23 12.13 31.31
C GLU A 27 -10.07 10.97 30.31
N PRO A 28 -10.43 9.73 30.69
CA PRO A 28 -10.30 8.62 29.77
C PRO A 28 -10.96 9.04 28.46
N PRO A 29 -10.28 8.87 27.31
CA PRO A 29 -10.79 9.33 26.04
C PRO A 29 -12.24 8.86 25.94
N ARG A 30 -13.15 9.79 25.65
CA ARG A 30 -14.58 9.51 25.47
C ARG A 30 -14.67 8.23 24.62
N PRO A 31 -15.50 7.23 25.00
CA PRO A 31 -15.63 6.01 24.20
C PRO A 31 -15.80 6.46 22.76
N ALA A 32 -14.91 5.93 21.91
CA ALA A 32 -14.77 6.37 20.53
C ALA A 32 -16.16 6.48 19.87
N PRO A 33 -16.36 7.40 18.89
CA PRO A 33 -17.67 7.82 18.38
C PRO A 33 -18.63 6.70 17.92
N PHE A 34 -18.16 5.46 17.86
CA PHE A 34 -18.87 4.25 17.49
C PHE A 34 -20.21 4.04 18.22
N ALA A 35 -20.31 4.34 19.52
CA ALA A 35 -21.57 4.20 20.27
C ALA A 35 -22.65 5.18 19.80
N GLU A 36 -22.25 6.37 19.35
CA GLU A 36 -23.16 7.38 18.80
C GLU A 36 -23.45 7.14 17.29
N THR A 37 -22.67 6.27 16.65
CA THR A 37 -22.82 5.88 15.23
C THR A 37 -23.30 4.45 15.04
N GLU A 38 -23.99 3.87 16.02
CA GLU A 38 -24.53 2.51 15.90
C GLU A 38 -25.57 2.44 14.78
N VAL A 39 -25.27 1.64 13.75
CA VAL A 39 -26.18 1.29 12.67
C VAL A 39 -26.51 -0.18 12.81
N ALA A 40 -27.81 -0.51 12.90
CA ALA A 40 -28.27 -1.88 13.06
C ALA A 40 -27.68 -2.80 11.97
N GLY A 41 -27.01 -3.87 12.39
CA GLY A 41 -26.39 -4.86 11.50
C GLY A 41 -24.95 -4.53 11.04
N VAL A 42 -24.42 -3.34 11.36
CA VAL A 42 -23.02 -2.99 11.10
C VAL A 42 -22.14 -3.44 12.26
N ARG A 43 -20.99 -4.06 11.95
CA ARG A 43 -19.95 -4.37 12.93
C ARG A 43 -18.76 -3.46 12.72
N TRP A 44 -18.25 -2.88 13.80
CA TRP A 44 -17.04 -2.06 13.81
C TRP A 44 -15.89 -2.84 14.44
N GLY A 45 -14.72 -2.79 13.80
CA GLY A 45 -13.45 -3.24 14.35
C GLY A 45 -12.45 -2.09 14.30
N ALA A 46 -11.79 -1.80 15.42
CA ALA A 46 -10.82 -0.72 15.51
C ALA A 46 -9.72 -1.05 16.52
N VAL A 47 -8.48 -0.70 16.15
CA VAL A 47 -7.30 -0.77 17.01
C VAL A 47 -6.50 0.49 16.78
N VAL A 48 -6.07 1.13 17.87
CA VAL A 48 -5.15 2.26 17.85
C VAL A 48 -3.97 1.92 18.73
N MET A 49 -2.77 2.01 18.17
CA MET A 49 -1.52 1.71 18.86
C MET A 49 -0.55 2.88 18.71
N THR A 50 0.32 3.05 19.69
CA THR A 50 1.51 3.88 19.52
C THR A 50 2.54 3.19 18.63
N LEU A 51 3.50 3.93 18.08
CA LEU A 51 4.55 3.36 17.21
C LEU A 51 5.46 2.36 17.93
N ASP A 52 5.61 2.49 19.26
CA ASP A 52 6.32 1.53 20.12
C ASP A 52 5.47 0.28 20.48
N GLY A 53 4.27 0.13 19.89
CA GLY A 53 3.46 -1.08 19.98
C GLY A 53 2.53 -1.14 21.20
N ARG A 54 2.38 -0.07 21.95
CA ARG A 54 1.42 -0.02 23.07
C ARG A 54 0.03 0.29 22.53
N GLU A 55 -0.92 -0.61 22.82
CA GLU A 55 -2.33 -0.39 22.52
C GLU A 55 -2.88 0.79 23.34
N VAL A 56 -3.56 1.70 22.64
CA VAL A 56 -4.22 2.88 23.21
C VAL A 56 -5.74 2.68 23.22
N PHE A 57 -6.26 1.93 22.25
CA PHE A 57 -7.68 1.63 22.12
C PHE A 57 -7.90 0.36 21.31
N SER A 58 -8.88 -0.45 21.69
CA SER A 58 -9.36 -1.61 20.91
C SER A 58 -10.88 -1.75 20.99
N LEU A 59 -11.48 -2.20 19.88
CA LEU A 59 -12.87 -2.56 19.73
C LEU A 59 -12.95 -3.72 18.73
N ASN A 60 -13.40 -4.90 19.17
CA ASN A 60 -13.51 -6.10 18.35
C ASN A 60 -12.22 -6.38 17.52
N ALA A 61 -11.06 -6.17 18.13
CA ALA A 61 -9.76 -6.22 17.47
C ALA A 61 -9.44 -7.60 16.84
N ASP A 62 -9.89 -8.66 17.51
CA ASP A 62 -9.65 -10.05 17.12
C ASP A 62 -10.73 -10.62 16.18
N ASP A 63 -11.77 -9.84 15.86
CA ASP A 63 -12.83 -10.26 14.95
C ASP A 63 -12.37 -10.27 13.49
N ARG A 64 -13.02 -11.09 12.67
CA ARG A 64 -12.78 -11.14 11.22
C ARG A 64 -13.68 -10.16 10.47
N PHE A 65 -13.08 -9.44 9.53
CA PHE A 65 -13.72 -8.49 8.63
C PHE A 65 -13.24 -8.70 7.19
N ILE A 66 -14.05 -8.30 6.21
CA ILE A 66 -13.61 -8.22 4.81
C ILE A 66 -12.77 -6.94 4.67
N PRO A 67 -11.46 -7.03 4.38
CA PRO A 67 -10.57 -5.87 4.38
C PRO A 67 -10.77 -4.93 3.17
N ALA A 68 -11.44 -5.38 2.11
CA ALA A 68 -11.51 -4.68 0.83
C ALA A 68 -10.09 -4.25 0.38
N SER A 69 -9.88 -2.97 0.03
CA SER A 69 -8.57 -2.47 -0.39
C SER A 69 -7.53 -2.41 0.73
N ASN A 70 -7.88 -2.60 2.00
CA ASN A 70 -6.87 -2.71 3.07
C ASN A 70 -5.99 -3.95 2.89
N THR A 71 -6.41 -4.95 2.10
CA THR A 71 -5.56 -6.07 1.65
C THR A 71 -4.25 -5.58 1.03
N LYS A 72 -4.25 -4.41 0.36
CA LYS A 72 -3.07 -3.85 -0.30
C LYS A 72 -1.91 -3.61 0.68
N VAL A 73 -2.17 -3.34 1.96
CA VAL A 73 -1.12 -3.18 2.97
C VAL A 73 -0.27 -4.45 3.07
N PHE A 74 -0.91 -5.62 3.09
CA PHE A 74 -0.23 -6.91 3.16
C PHE A 74 0.48 -7.25 1.86
N THR A 75 -0.15 -7.02 0.71
CA THR A 75 0.46 -7.25 -0.60
C THR A 75 1.70 -6.37 -0.81
N SER A 76 1.63 -5.08 -0.45
CA SER A 76 2.77 -4.17 -0.53
C SER A 76 3.89 -4.60 0.43
N ALA A 77 3.57 -4.96 1.67
CA ALA A 77 4.57 -5.45 2.61
C ALA A 77 5.27 -6.73 2.12
N ALA A 78 4.51 -7.68 1.54
CA ALA A 78 5.06 -8.88 0.94
C ALA A 78 5.95 -8.54 -0.27
N ALA A 79 5.54 -7.62 -1.13
CA ALA A 79 6.34 -7.17 -2.27
C ALA A 79 7.69 -6.61 -1.81
N PHE A 80 7.72 -5.68 -0.86
CA PHE A 80 8.98 -5.13 -0.31
C PHE A 80 9.83 -6.16 0.42
N HIS A 81 9.25 -7.27 0.90
CA HIS A 81 9.98 -8.33 1.57
C HIS A 81 10.63 -9.32 0.58
N TYR A 82 9.90 -9.73 -0.47
CA TYR A 82 10.33 -10.78 -1.39
C TYR A 82 10.99 -10.26 -2.67
N LEU A 83 10.64 -9.05 -3.10
CA LEU A 83 11.16 -8.46 -4.31
C LEU A 83 12.25 -7.46 -3.95
N SER A 84 13.41 -7.61 -4.58
CA SER A 84 14.47 -6.60 -4.54
C SER A 84 14.17 -5.48 -5.53
N ALA A 85 14.74 -4.30 -5.29
CA ALA A 85 14.82 -3.26 -6.33
C ALA A 85 13.45 -2.74 -6.82
N LEU A 86 12.43 -2.68 -5.95
CA LEU A 86 11.13 -2.07 -6.28
C LEU A 86 11.20 -0.56 -6.59
N ASP A 87 12.34 0.08 -6.32
CA ASP A 87 12.63 1.48 -6.59
C ASP A 87 13.32 1.71 -7.95
N VAL A 88 13.70 0.65 -8.66
CA VAL A 88 14.29 0.71 -10.00
C VAL A 88 13.53 -0.19 -10.96
N ALA A 89 13.48 0.18 -12.25
CA ALA A 89 12.93 -0.70 -13.27
C ALA A 89 13.77 -1.97 -13.35
N ASP A 90 13.20 -3.12 -13.01
CA ASP A 90 13.87 -4.40 -13.18
C ASP A 90 13.89 -4.74 -14.68
N PRO A 91 15.08 -4.84 -15.31
CA PRO A 91 15.19 -5.18 -16.73
C PRO A 91 14.65 -6.60 -17.04
N ALA A 92 14.46 -7.46 -16.03
CA ALA A 92 13.81 -8.76 -16.17
C ALA A 92 12.28 -8.71 -15.92
N ALA A 93 11.75 -7.62 -15.36
CA ALA A 93 10.32 -7.43 -15.09
C ALA A 93 9.59 -6.55 -16.13
N GLY A 94 10.32 -6.04 -17.12
CA GLY A 94 9.77 -5.24 -18.21
C GLY A 94 9.26 -6.07 -19.39
N THR A 95 8.42 -5.46 -20.22
CA THR A 95 8.05 -6.05 -21.51
C THR A 95 9.24 -5.99 -22.46
N SER A 96 9.55 -7.10 -23.13
CA SER A 96 10.73 -7.23 -24.00
C SER A 96 10.36 -7.71 -25.40
N VAL A 97 11.28 -7.50 -26.36
CA VAL A 97 11.12 -7.96 -27.74
C VAL A 97 12.31 -8.81 -28.16
N TRP A 98 12.06 -9.92 -28.84
CA TRP A 98 13.10 -10.65 -29.58
C TRP A 98 12.59 -11.12 -30.95
N LEU A 99 13.55 -11.48 -31.80
CA LEU A 99 13.30 -11.96 -33.14
C LEU A 99 13.50 -13.48 -33.19
N ALA A 100 12.47 -14.22 -33.58
CA ALA A 100 12.53 -15.66 -33.77
C ALA A 100 12.80 -15.99 -35.25
N PRO A 101 13.95 -16.60 -35.60
CA PRO A 101 14.28 -16.94 -36.98
C PRO A 101 13.34 -18.01 -37.56
N ARG A 102 12.91 -17.85 -38.81
CA ARG A 102 12.04 -18.81 -39.53
C ARG A 102 12.73 -19.65 -40.60
N GLY A 103 14.03 -19.46 -40.79
CA GLY A 103 14.83 -20.11 -41.84
C GLY A 103 15.50 -19.10 -42.77
N GLU A 104 16.36 -19.61 -43.66
CA GLU A 104 17.17 -18.77 -44.54
C GLU A 104 16.31 -17.94 -45.50
N GLY A 105 16.55 -16.63 -45.56
CA GLY A 105 15.82 -15.70 -46.42
C GLY A 105 14.39 -15.34 -45.99
N ALA A 106 13.87 -15.97 -44.92
CA ALA A 106 12.57 -15.62 -44.36
C ALA A 106 12.70 -14.43 -43.39
N ALA A 107 11.65 -13.60 -43.32
CA ALA A 107 11.55 -12.61 -42.26
C ALA A 107 11.36 -13.32 -40.90
N PRO A 108 11.99 -12.83 -39.82
CA PRO A 108 11.79 -13.41 -38.50
C PRO A 108 10.38 -13.10 -37.98
N ASP A 109 9.91 -13.88 -37.01
CA ASP A 109 8.80 -13.43 -36.18
C ASP A 109 9.31 -12.46 -35.11
N LEU A 110 8.45 -11.54 -34.71
CA LEU A 110 8.67 -10.64 -33.58
C LEU A 110 7.87 -11.17 -32.41
N VAL A 111 8.52 -11.48 -31.31
CA VAL A 111 7.86 -11.90 -30.07
C VAL A 111 7.97 -10.78 -29.05
N LEU A 112 6.81 -10.33 -28.58
CA LEU A 112 6.64 -9.37 -27.50
C LEU A 112 6.29 -10.15 -26.23
N MET A 113 7.23 -10.25 -25.29
CA MET A 113 7.01 -10.97 -24.04
C MET A 113 6.69 -10.02 -22.91
N GLY A 114 5.54 -10.26 -22.28
CA GLY A 114 5.15 -9.58 -21.07
C GLY A 114 5.80 -10.24 -19.86
N ALA A 115 6.41 -9.42 -18.99
CA ALA A 115 6.94 -9.87 -17.70
C ALA A 115 6.12 -9.37 -16.49
N GLY A 116 4.87 -8.96 -16.72
CA GLY A 116 3.98 -8.46 -15.68
C GLY A 116 4.17 -6.98 -15.34
N ASP A 117 4.71 -6.18 -16.27
CA ASP A 117 4.92 -4.74 -16.11
C ASP A 117 3.58 -3.98 -16.02
N PRO A 118 3.20 -3.45 -14.85
CA PRO A 118 1.92 -2.73 -14.69
C PRO A 118 1.98 -1.29 -15.19
N ALA A 119 3.14 -0.80 -15.64
CA ALA A 119 3.38 0.58 -16.04
C ALA A 119 3.56 0.76 -17.56
N LEU A 120 3.56 -0.32 -18.36
CA LEU A 120 3.66 -0.24 -19.82
C LEU A 120 2.51 0.59 -20.39
N ALA A 121 2.83 1.56 -21.23
CA ALA A 121 1.85 2.45 -21.84
C ALA A 121 1.93 2.47 -23.37
N ASP A 122 0.77 2.47 -24.03
CA ASP A 122 0.63 2.62 -25.50
C ASP A 122 -0.13 3.89 -25.89
N ARG A 123 -0.18 4.87 -24.98
CA ARG A 123 -0.82 6.15 -25.27
C ARG A 123 0.06 7.00 -26.20
N PRO A 124 -0.51 7.76 -27.15
CA PRO A 124 0.26 8.60 -28.08
C PRO A 124 1.16 9.65 -27.42
N ASP A 125 0.82 10.09 -26.21
CA ASP A 125 1.56 11.05 -25.39
C ASP A 125 2.44 10.38 -24.32
N CYS A 126 2.78 9.11 -24.52
CA CYS A 126 3.64 8.38 -23.60
C CYS A 126 5.06 8.99 -23.55
N LEU A 127 5.58 9.18 -22.34
CA LEU A 127 6.91 9.75 -22.10
C LEU A 127 7.92 8.71 -21.61
N GLU A 128 7.44 7.74 -20.82
CA GLU A 128 8.26 6.73 -20.15
C GLU A 128 7.55 5.38 -20.24
N ASN A 129 8.34 4.31 -20.39
CA ASN A 129 7.86 2.93 -20.49
C ASN A 129 6.81 2.72 -21.60
N CYS A 130 7.14 3.17 -22.81
CA CYS A 130 6.21 3.23 -23.93
C CYS A 130 6.36 2.04 -24.86
N LEU A 131 5.25 1.42 -25.27
CA LEU A 131 5.26 0.28 -26.20
C LEU A 131 5.98 0.62 -27.52
N HIS A 132 5.81 1.84 -28.04
CA HIS A 132 6.46 2.26 -29.29
C HIS A 132 7.99 2.25 -29.20
N GLN A 133 8.59 2.39 -28.00
CA GLN A 133 10.05 2.37 -27.85
C GLN A 133 10.63 0.99 -28.22
N LEU A 134 9.87 -0.08 -27.99
CA LEU A 134 10.26 -1.43 -28.42
C LEU A 134 10.20 -1.55 -29.95
N ALA A 135 9.21 -0.94 -30.60
CA ALA A 135 9.13 -0.90 -32.06
C ALA A 135 10.26 -0.07 -32.68
N ASP A 136 10.58 1.09 -32.08
CA ASP A 136 11.70 1.95 -32.49
C ASP A 136 13.03 1.19 -32.42
N ALA A 137 13.24 0.38 -31.37
CA ALA A 137 14.43 -0.47 -31.23
C ALA A 137 14.54 -1.52 -32.35
N VAL A 138 13.42 -2.12 -32.79
CA VAL A 138 13.39 -3.09 -33.90
C VAL A 138 13.78 -2.42 -35.22
N VAL A 139 13.26 -1.22 -35.48
CA VAL A 139 13.61 -0.44 -36.68
C VAL A 139 15.08 0.00 -36.64
N ALA A 140 15.57 0.45 -35.47
CA ALA A 140 16.96 0.82 -35.28
C ALA A 140 17.93 -0.37 -35.48
N ALA A 141 17.46 -1.60 -35.26
CA ALA A 141 18.20 -2.82 -35.57
C ALA A 141 18.22 -3.18 -37.08
N GLY A 142 17.63 -2.34 -37.94
CA GLY A 142 17.61 -2.53 -39.40
C GLY A 142 16.53 -3.50 -39.89
N ILE A 143 15.60 -3.90 -39.02
CA ILE A 143 14.50 -4.79 -39.40
C ILE A 143 13.42 -3.96 -40.11
N THR A 144 13.17 -4.30 -41.37
CA THR A 144 12.16 -3.63 -42.21
C THR A 144 10.96 -4.52 -42.51
N ARG A 145 11.04 -5.81 -42.16
CA ARG A 145 9.98 -6.79 -42.36
C ARG A 145 10.06 -7.86 -41.28
N VAL A 146 8.91 -8.18 -40.70
CA VAL A 146 8.68 -9.34 -39.83
C VAL A 146 7.62 -10.23 -40.48
N ASN A 147 7.56 -11.49 -40.05
CA ASN A 147 6.54 -12.43 -40.52
C ASN A 147 5.30 -12.36 -39.61
N ASP A 148 5.36 -12.94 -38.41
CA ASP A 148 4.31 -12.86 -37.40
C ASP A 148 4.71 -11.90 -36.27
N ILE A 149 3.72 -11.30 -35.61
CA ILE A 149 3.88 -10.59 -34.34
C ILE A 149 3.15 -11.41 -33.27
N ILE A 150 3.91 -11.86 -32.27
CA ILE A 150 3.44 -12.80 -31.26
C ILE A 150 3.48 -12.11 -29.89
N GLY A 151 2.34 -12.01 -29.21
CA GLY A 151 2.30 -11.66 -27.80
C GLY A 151 2.48 -12.90 -26.94
N ASP A 152 3.50 -12.91 -26.08
CA ASP A 152 3.82 -13.99 -25.16
C ASP A 152 3.59 -13.52 -23.72
N ASP A 153 2.48 -13.96 -23.12
CA ASP A 153 2.10 -13.70 -21.74
C ASP A 153 2.35 -14.92 -20.82
N THR A 154 3.08 -15.93 -21.30
CA THR A 154 3.21 -17.23 -20.64
C THR A 154 4.06 -17.22 -19.37
N LEU A 155 4.69 -16.08 -19.02
CA LEU A 155 5.38 -15.92 -17.74
C LEU A 155 4.40 -16.02 -16.56
N LEU A 156 3.16 -15.59 -16.75
CA LEU A 156 2.11 -15.65 -15.74
C LEU A 156 1.10 -16.78 -16.07
N PRO A 157 0.46 -17.39 -15.07
CA PRO A 157 -0.60 -18.34 -15.31
C PRO A 157 -1.76 -17.71 -16.09
N ALA A 158 -2.42 -18.50 -16.93
CA ALA A 158 -3.65 -18.12 -17.64
C ALA A 158 -4.87 -18.07 -16.69
N GLU A 159 -4.77 -17.27 -15.62
CA GLU A 159 -5.76 -17.07 -14.57
C GLU A 159 -6.03 -15.56 -14.37
N PRO A 160 -6.72 -14.90 -15.32
CA PRO A 160 -6.85 -13.44 -15.36
C PRO A 160 -7.71 -12.84 -14.24
N TRP A 161 -8.49 -13.65 -13.51
CA TRP A 161 -9.37 -13.16 -12.45
C TRP A 161 -9.14 -13.90 -11.13
N GLY A 162 -9.12 -13.13 -10.05
CA GLY A 162 -8.98 -13.66 -8.70
C GLY A 162 -10.19 -14.46 -8.23
N GLN A 163 -9.94 -15.47 -7.41
CA GLN A 163 -10.99 -16.25 -6.76
C GLN A 163 -11.91 -15.34 -5.91
N GLY A 164 -13.22 -15.53 -6.07
CA GLY A 164 -14.24 -14.75 -5.34
C GLY A 164 -14.54 -13.36 -5.92
N TRP A 165 -13.95 -12.98 -7.06
CA TRP A 165 -14.34 -11.74 -7.75
C TRP A 165 -15.76 -11.84 -8.31
N SER A 166 -16.54 -10.78 -8.15
CA SER A 166 -17.90 -10.72 -8.67
C SER A 166 -17.88 -10.49 -10.19
N TRP A 167 -18.45 -11.44 -10.94
CA TRP A 167 -18.48 -11.43 -12.40
C TRP A 167 -19.07 -10.15 -13.01
N ASN A 168 -20.04 -9.53 -12.33
CA ASN A 168 -20.70 -8.31 -12.79
C ASN A 168 -19.77 -7.07 -12.76
N ASN A 169 -18.59 -7.19 -12.16
CA ASN A 169 -17.61 -6.11 -12.13
C ASN A 169 -16.67 -6.13 -13.35
N PHE A 170 -16.55 -7.23 -14.09
CA PHE A 170 -15.55 -7.43 -15.15
C PHE A 170 -15.60 -6.41 -16.31
N VAL A 171 -16.66 -5.61 -16.39
CA VAL A 171 -16.77 -4.48 -17.34
C VAL A 171 -16.04 -3.21 -16.89
N TRP A 172 -15.54 -3.17 -15.65
CA TRP A 172 -14.91 -1.99 -15.05
C TRP A 172 -13.40 -2.14 -14.92
N TYR A 173 -12.70 -1.01 -15.01
CA TYR A 173 -11.24 -0.94 -15.01
C TYR A 173 -10.56 -1.54 -13.76
N TYR A 174 -11.22 -1.51 -12.60
CA TYR A 174 -10.65 -2.02 -11.35
C TYR A 174 -10.69 -3.56 -11.25
N THR A 175 -11.25 -4.24 -12.26
CA THR A 175 -11.19 -5.69 -12.46
C THR A 175 -10.69 -6.04 -13.86
N ALA A 176 -9.88 -5.16 -14.47
CA ALA A 176 -9.15 -5.51 -15.67
C ALA A 176 -8.32 -6.79 -15.40
N PRO A 177 -8.32 -7.76 -16.33
CA PRO A 177 -7.50 -8.94 -16.23
C PRO A 177 -6.01 -8.63 -16.40
#